data_AF-A0A6A2QYW3-F1
#
_entry.id   AF-A0A6A2QYW3-F1
#
_cell.length_a   1.000
_cell.length_b   1.000
_cell.length_c   1.000
_cell.angle_alpha   90.00
_cell.angle_beta   90.00
_cell.angle_gamma   90.00
#
_symmetry.space_group_name_H-M   'P 1'
#
loop_
_entity.id
_entity.type
_entity.pdbx_description
1 polymer ?
#
loop_
_entity_poly.entity_id
_entity_poly.type
_entity_poly.pdbx_seq_one_letter_code
_entity_poly.pdbx_strand_id
1 'polypeptide(L)'
;MQEHKHMLTIGLEIEINGAHGQSRLKESPLIAGWCTDLSLDDEGREYQTRILTREDFDAIYGLVRGIHTESREPDKAGGHMHLRRTSRQTPSRWYWALKGLSDQQARNLNMRHTSNNRWCELTHGDYDGKHTAVNGCHENTIELRTFARWDETTAHRLIPALEWASHMWRHFESHDLYQLKTADIMRESARSAYQTPRTTPAMRLSARKEA
;
A
#
# COMPACT_ATOMS: atom_id res chain seq x y z
N MET A 1 -19.40 16.80 -15.87
CA MET A 1 -18.68 15.52 -15.65
C MET A 1 -17.15 15.72 -15.55
N GLN A 2 -16.68 16.77 -14.86
CA GLN A 2 -15.25 17.07 -14.68
C GLN A 2 -14.73 16.78 -13.26
N GLU A 3 -15.60 16.73 -12.24
CA GLU A 3 -15.19 16.66 -10.82
C GLU A 3 -14.44 15.37 -10.42
N HIS A 4 -14.56 14.28 -11.18
CA HIS A 4 -13.93 13.00 -10.82
C HIS A 4 -12.57 12.74 -11.48
N LYS A 5 -12.06 13.60 -12.38
CA LYS A 5 -10.78 13.33 -13.07
C LYS A 5 -9.58 13.33 -12.12
N HIS A 6 -9.60 14.17 -11.10
CA HIS A 6 -8.52 14.36 -10.13
C HIS A 6 -8.84 13.79 -8.74
N MET A 7 -9.84 12.93 -8.65
CA MET A 7 -10.18 12.26 -7.39
C MET A 7 -9.34 10.99 -7.25
N LEU A 8 -8.60 10.88 -6.14
CA LEU A 8 -7.92 9.64 -5.79
C LEU A 8 -8.95 8.57 -5.44
N THR A 9 -8.76 7.37 -5.99
CA THR A 9 -9.40 6.15 -5.55
C THR A 9 -8.37 5.06 -5.30
N ILE A 10 -8.64 4.21 -4.32
CA ILE A 10 -7.73 3.15 -3.87
C ILE A 10 -8.46 1.80 -3.91
N GLY A 11 -7.79 0.77 -4.41
CA GLY A 11 -8.13 -0.63 -4.13
C GLY A 11 -7.06 -1.24 -3.23
N LEU A 12 -7.47 -2.05 -2.28
CA LEU A 12 -6.59 -2.90 -1.47
C LEU A 12 -6.84 -4.37 -1.78
N GLU A 13 -5.74 -5.10 -1.87
CA GLU A 13 -5.71 -6.55 -1.81
C GLU A 13 -5.26 -6.94 -0.41
N ILE A 14 -6.09 -7.70 0.29
CA ILE A 14 -5.84 -8.22 1.63
C ILE A 14 -5.63 -9.71 1.48
N GLU A 15 -4.38 -10.16 1.51
CA GLU A 15 -4.04 -11.57 1.54
C GLU A 15 -3.95 -12.04 3.00
N ILE A 16 -4.54 -13.19 3.28
CA ILE A 16 -4.51 -13.82 4.60
C ILE A 16 -4.16 -15.28 4.40
N ASN A 17 -3.05 -15.71 4.98
CA ASN A 17 -2.68 -17.12 5.05
C ASN A 17 -3.42 -17.79 6.22
N GLY A 18 -3.80 -19.05 6.08
CA GLY A 18 -4.40 -19.90 7.12
C GLY A 18 -5.87 -19.64 7.40
N ALA A 19 -6.44 -20.43 8.32
CA ALA A 19 -7.78 -20.21 8.86
C ALA A 19 -7.95 -18.79 9.41
N HIS A 20 -9.07 -18.17 9.07
CA HIS A 20 -9.49 -16.85 9.53
C HIS A 20 -11.01 -16.70 9.33
N GLY A 21 -11.58 -15.61 9.84
CA GLY A 21 -13.01 -15.29 9.75
C GLY A 21 -13.49 -14.96 8.33
N GLN A 22 -13.50 -15.93 7.41
CA GLN A 22 -13.82 -15.72 6.00
C GLN A 22 -15.22 -15.14 5.78
N SER A 23 -16.26 -15.64 6.45
CA SER A 23 -17.64 -15.17 6.25
C SER A 23 -17.78 -13.68 6.51
N ARG A 24 -17.18 -13.18 7.60
CA ARG A 24 -17.16 -11.75 7.94
C ARG A 24 -16.52 -10.90 6.83
N LEU A 25 -15.46 -11.38 6.19
CA LEU A 25 -14.81 -10.67 5.09
C LEU A 25 -15.66 -10.71 3.82
N LYS A 26 -16.19 -11.89 3.46
CA LYS A 26 -17.04 -12.09 2.28
C LYS A 26 -18.35 -11.31 2.33
N GLU A 27 -18.90 -11.12 3.52
CA GLU A 27 -20.15 -10.36 3.76
C GLU A 27 -19.91 -8.86 3.94
N SER A 28 -18.66 -8.41 4.03
CA SER A 28 -18.34 -7.00 4.24
C SER A 28 -18.71 -6.16 3.01
N PRO A 29 -19.39 -5.00 3.17
CA PRO A 29 -19.68 -4.10 2.06
C PRO A 29 -18.42 -3.38 1.52
N LEU A 30 -17.25 -3.61 2.14
CA LEU A 30 -15.97 -3.10 1.67
C LEU A 30 -15.26 -4.08 0.73
N ILE A 31 -15.71 -5.34 0.65
CA ILE A 31 -15.10 -6.38 -0.19
C ILE A 31 -15.95 -6.57 -1.45
N ALA A 32 -15.32 -6.48 -2.61
CA ALA A 32 -15.95 -6.67 -3.91
C ALA A 32 -15.73 -8.07 -4.49
N GLY A 33 -14.71 -8.78 -4.04
CA GLY A 33 -14.41 -10.13 -4.50
C GLY A 33 -13.37 -10.82 -3.63
N TRP A 34 -13.26 -12.14 -3.80
CA TRP A 34 -12.27 -12.96 -3.13
C TRP A 34 -11.96 -14.20 -3.96
N CYS A 35 -10.74 -14.70 -3.85
CA CYS A 35 -10.31 -15.91 -4.52
C CYS A 35 -9.36 -16.73 -3.62
N THR A 36 -9.16 -17.98 -4.02
CA THR A 36 -8.04 -18.78 -3.53
C THR A 36 -6.78 -18.33 -4.26
N ASP A 37 -5.75 -17.93 -3.52
CA ASP A 37 -4.42 -17.71 -4.08
C ASP A 37 -3.54 -18.94 -3.80
N LEU A 38 -2.96 -19.50 -4.85
CA LEU A 38 -2.07 -20.67 -4.79
C LEU A 38 -0.75 -20.37 -4.07
N SER A 39 -0.42 -19.08 -3.87
CA SER A 39 0.73 -18.68 -3.06
C SER A 39 0.50 -18.80 -1.55
N LEU A 40 -0.78 -18.89 -1.15
CA LEU A 40 -1.23 -19.08 0.22
C LEU A 40 -1.51 -20.58 0.48
N ASP A 41 -1.67 -20.94 1.74
CA ASP A 41 -2.15 -22.28 2.12
C ASP A 41 -3.62 -22.51 1.73
N ASP A 42 -4.08 -23.77 1.84
CA ASP A 42 -5.40 -24.21 1.37
C ASP A 42 -6.58 -23.43 1.98
N GLU A 43 -6.39 -22.89 3.18
CA GLU A 43 -7.39 -22.08 3.90
C GLU A 43 -7.21 -20.57 3.68
N GLY A 44 -6.06 -20.17 3.13
CA GLY A 44 -5.71 -18.79 2.82
C GLY A 44 -6.53 -18.23 1.66
N ARG A 45 -6.77 -16.92 1.70
CA ARG A 45 -7.61 -16.22 0.73
C ARG A 45 -7.05 -14.84 0.46
N GLU A 46 -7.25 -14.38 -0.77
CA GLU A 46 -7.07 -13.00 -1.17
C GLU A 46 -8.44 -12.32 -1.24
N TYR A 47 -8.56 -11.13 -0.65
CA TYR A 47 -9.77 -10.32 -0.68
C TYR A 47 -9.50 -8.99 -1.38
N GLN A 48 -10.33 -8.69 -2.36
CA GLN A 48 -10.31 -7.47 -3.14
C GLN A 48 -11.34 -6.52 -2.58
N THR A 49 -10.90 -5.36 -2.10
CA THR A 49 -11.84 -4.31 -1.70
C THR A 49 -12.61 -3.78 -2.90
N ARG A 50 -13.81 -3.23 -2.66
CA ARG A 50 -14.41 -2.29 -3.63
C ARG A 50 -13.51 -1.07 -3.77
N ILE A 51 -13.78 -0.22 -4.76
CA ILE A 51 -13.11 1.07 -4.89
C ILE A 51 -13.35 1.89 -3.61
N LEU A 52 -12.26 2.29 -2.96
CA LEU A 52 -12.25 3.06 -1.73
C LEU A 52 -11.93 4.53 -2.00
N THR A 53 -12.53 5.41 -1.21
CA THR A 53 -12.19 6.83 -1.10
C THR A 53 -11.66 7.14 0.30
N ARG A 54 -11.32 8.41 0.56
CA ARG A 54 -10.84 8.85 1.87
C ARG A 54 -11.89 8.63 2.98
N GLU A 55 -13.19 8.68 2.65
CA GLU A 55 -14.27 8.43 3.60
C GLU A 55 -14.24 7.00 4.15
N ASP A 56 -13.70 6.04 3.38
CA ASP A 56 -13.71 4.62 3.74
C ASP A 56 -12.57 4.22 4.68
N PHE A 57 -11.59 5.11 4.93
CA PHE A 57 -10.34 4.76 5.61
C PHE A 57 -10.56 4.18 7.01
N ASP A 58 -11.43 4.78 7.82
CA ASP A 58 -11.71 4.27 9.16
C ASP A 58 -12.48 2.94 9.11
N ALA A 59 -13.36 2.74 8.11
CA ALA A 59 -14.10 1.51 7.94
C ALA A 59 -13.18 0.34 7.54
N ILE A 60 -12.28 0.56 6.58
CA ILE A 60 -11.32 -0.47 6.16
C ILE A 60 -10.29 -0.75 7.24
N TYR A 61 -9.86 0.25 8.01
CA TYR A 61 -9.06 0.04 9.22
C TYR A 61 -9.79 -0.83 10.24
N GLY A 62 -11.08 -0.58 10.49
CA GLY A 62 -11.89 -1.40 11.39
C GLY A 62 -12.03 -2.85 10.91
N LEU A 63 -12.17 -3.05 9.60
CA LEU A 63 -12.19 -4.39 9.00
C LEU A 63 -10.85 -5.10 9.22
N VAL A 64 -9.75 -4.48 8.79
CA VAL A 64 -8.39 -5.05 8.87
C VAL A 64 -7.97 -5.34 10.31
N ARG A 65 -8.26 -4.42 11.24
CA ARG A 65 -7.97 -4.60 12.67
C ARG A 65 -8.67 -5.84 13.27
N GLY A 66 -9.81 -6.23 12.71
CA GLY A 66 -10.56 -7.40 13.19
C GLY A 66 -10.20 -8.71 12.49
N ILE A 67 -9.18 -8.73 11.65
CA ILE A 67 -8.70 -9.95 10.99
C ILE A 67 -7.74 -10.65 11.95
N HIS A 68 -8.14 -11.84 12.38
CA HIS A 68 -7.35 -12.78 13.17
C HIS A 68 -7.05 -14.01 12.31
N THR A 69 -5.78 -14.39 12.21
CA THR A 69 -5.33 -15.60 11.49
C THR A 69 -4.69 -16.58 12.46
N GLU A 70 -4.95 -17.87 12.26
CA GLU A 70 -4.32 -18.97 13.02
C GLU A 70 -3.08 -19.55 12.28
N SER A 71 -2.65 -18.91 11.20
CA SER A 71 -1.50 -19.34 10.40
C SER A 71 -0.20 -19.38 11.22
N ARG A 72 0.59 -20.43 11.01
CA ARG A 72 1.97 -20.55 11.52
C ARG A 72 3.01 -19.86 10.64
N GLU A 73 2.63 -19.49 9.41
CA GLU A 73 3.49 -18.79 8.45
C GLU A 73 2.80 -17.53 7.92
N PRO A 74 2.33 -16.63 8.79
CA PRO A 74 1.52 -15.49 8.36
C PRO A 74 2.31 -14.52 7.47
N ASP A 75 3.65 -14.54 7.51
CA ASP A 75 4.51 -13.70 6.66
C ASP A 75 4.50 -14.08 5.17
N LYS A 76 3.96 -15.25 4.80
CA LYS A 76 3.71 -15.63 3.40
C LYS A 76 2.67 -14.73 2.75
N ALA A 77 1.73 -14.19 3.52
CA ALA A 77 0.71 -13.29 3.01
C ALA A 77 1.26 -11.91 2.64
N GLY A 78 0.84 -11.46 1.47
CA GLY A 78 1.03 -10.15 0.85
C GLY A 78 0.02 -9.09 1.27
N GLY A 79 0.17 -7.95 0.61
CA GLY A 79 -0.83 -6.92 0.57
C GLY A 79 -0.48 -5.99 -0.58
N HIS A 80 -1.46 -5.66 -1.42
CA HIS A 80 -1.25 -4.77 -2.55
C HIS A 80 -2.15 -3.55 -2.43
N MET A 81 -1.67 -2.41 -2.93
CA MET A 81 -2.45 -1.19 -3.00
C MET A 81 -2.48 -0.70 -4.44
N HIS A 82 -3.67 -0.63 -5.00
CA HIS A 82 -3.96 -0.13 -6.32
C HIS A 82 -4.38 1.33 -6.23
N LEU A 83 -3.60 2.20 -6.85
CA LEU A 83 -3.81 3.64 -6.85
C LEU A 83 -4.32 4.05 -8.22
N ARG A 84 -5.41 4.83 -8.29
CA ARG A 84 -5.91 5.36 -9.57
C ARG A 84 -4.79 5.96 -10.41
N ARG A 85 -4.69 5.55 -11.67
CA ARG A 85 -3.72 6.11 -12.62
C ARG A 85 -4.34 7.29 -13.35
N THR A 86 -3.57 8.37 -13.45
CA THR A 86 -3.80 9.47 -14.38
C THR A 86 -2.60 9.54 -15.33
N SER A 87 -2.62 10.45 -16.31
CA SER A 87 -1.46 10.70 -17.16
C SER A 87 -0.21 11.18 -16.37
N ARG A 88 -0.38 11.66 -15.12
CA ARG A 88 0.69 12.14 -14.25
C ARG A 88 1.22 11.06 -13.28
N GLN A 89 0.54 9.91 -13.20
CA GLN A 89 0.96 8.77 -12.37
C GLN A 89 1.78 7.80 -13.23
N THR A 90 3.11 7.79 -13.05
CA THR A 90 4.00 6.87 -13.77
C THR A 90 4.63 5.88 -12.80
N PRO A 91 4.88 4.62 -13.20
CA PRO A 91 5.58 3.66 -12.36
C PRO A 91 6.94 4.17 -11.86
N SER A 92 7.68 4.90 -12.70
CA SER A 92 8.96 5.50 -12.30
C SER A 92 8.84 6.52 -11.16
N ARG A 93 7.79 7.35 -11.14
CA ARG A 93 7.54 8.26 -10.00
C ARG A 93 7.29 7.49 -8.71
N TRP A 94 6.51 6.43 -8.76
CA TRP A 94 6.24 5.56 -7.61
C TRP A 94 7.46 4.76 -7.16
N TYR A 95 8.30 4.32 -8.10
CA TYR A 95 9.61 3.73 -7.79
C TYR A 95 10.46 4.70 -6.98
N TRP A 96 10.60 5.96 -7.40
CA TRP A 96 11.39 6.95 -6.68
C TRP A 96 10.75 7.33 -5.34
N ALA A 97 9.42 7.27 -5.22
CA ALA A 97 8.74 7.43 -3.93
C ALA A 97 9.13 6.32 -2.96
N LEU A 98 9.06 5.05 -3.37
CA LEU A 98 9.47 3.93 -2.54
C LEU A 98 10.97 4.00 -2.22
N LYS A 99 11.81 4.29 -3.23
CA LYS A 99 13.27 4.41 -3.06
C LYS A 99 13.68 5.50 -2.06
N GLY A 100 12.84 6.52 -1.88
CA GLY A 100 13.07 7.61 -0.94
C GLY A 100 12.83 7.24 0.53
N LEU A 101 12.17 6.11 0.81
CA LEU A 101 11.89 5.68 2.18
C LEU A 101 13.11 4.99 2.79
N SER A 102 13.45 5.36 4.03
CA SER A 102 14.36 4.57 4.85
C SER A 102 13.71 3.24 5.26
N ASP A 103 14.51 2.26 5.67
CA ASP A 103 13.98 0.98 6.17
C ASP A 103 12.97 1.16 7.30
N GLN A 104 13.22 2.11 8.20
CA GLN A 104 12.31 2.40 9.31
C GLN A 104 10.99 3.02 8.82
N GLN A 105 11.05 3.93 7.85
CA GLN A 105 9.85 4.52 7.25
C GLN A 105 9.04 3.46 6.49
N ALA A 106 9.69 2.63 5.68
CA ALA A 106 9.05 1.53 4.97
C ALA A 106 8.34 0.59 5.97
N ARG A 107 9.04 0.14 7.02
CA ARG A 107 8.43 -0.70 8.08
C ARG A 107 7.24 -0.03 8.75
N ASN A 108 7.33 1.27 9.04
CA ASN A 108 6.25 2.05 9.65
C ASN A 108 5.01 2.15 8.76
N LEU A 109 5.16 2.07 7.44
CA LEU A 109 4.08 2.01 6.46
C LEU A 109 3.70 0.57 6.07
N ASN A 110 4.21 -0.43 6.80
CA ASN A 110 4.02 -1.85 6.52
C ASN A 110 4.61 -2.33 5.18
N MET A 111 5.64 -1.67 4.66
CA MET A 111 6.28 -2.00 3.39
C MET A 111 7.54 -2.85 3.59
N ARG A 112 7.83 -3.72 2.63
CA ARG A 112 8.89 -4.75 2.69
C ARG A 112 9.96 -4.62 1.61
N HIS A 113 9.84 -3.66 0.69
CA HIS A 113 10.78 -3.52 -0.45
C HIS A 113 12.22 -3.17 -0.03
N THR A 114 12.44 -2.65 1.17
CA THR A 114 13.78 -2.29 1.66
C THR A 114 14.51 -3.46 2.32
N SER A 115 13.79 -4.51 2.73
CA SER A 115 14.36 -5.70 3.36
C SER A 115 14.28 -6.85 2.37
N ASN A 116 15.40 -7.15 1.69
CA ASN A 116 15.56 -8.14 0.60
C ASN A 116 14.48 -9.24 0.61
N ASN A 117 13.45 -9.04 -0.21
CA ASN A 117 12.29 -9.90 -0.26
C ASN A 117 12.02 -10.30 -1.72
N ARG A 118 12.14 -11.60 -1.99
CA ARG A 118 11.85 -12.24 -3.29
C ARG A 118 10.44 -11.97 -3.83
N TRP A 119 9.54 -11.46 -2.99
CA TRP A 119 8.15 -11.18 -3.35
C TRP A 119 7.93 -9.76 -3.91
N CYS A 120 8.83 -8.80 -3.64
CA CYS A 120 8.64 -7.39 -4.02
C CYS A 120 9.96 -6.63 -4.25
N GLU A 121 10.69 -6.98 -5.30
CA GLU A 121 11.92 -6.34 -5.74
C GLU A 121 11.67 -4.91 -6.23
N LEU A 122 12.44 -3.95 -5.70
CA LEU A 122 12.39 -2.55 -6.14
C LEU A 122 13.51 -2.29 -7.16
N THR A 123 13.24 -2.57 -8.43
CA THR A 123 14.18 -2.41 -9.54
C THR A 123 13.72 -1.29 -10.48
N HIS A 124 14.61 -0.35 -10.82
CA HIS A 124 14.25 0.75 -11.73
C HIS A 124 14.11 0.24 -13.16
N GLY A 125 13.02 0.60 -13.84
CA GLY A 125 12.73 0.17 -15.20
C GLY A 125 12.06 -1.20 -15.30
N ASP A 126 11.95 -1.94 -14.18
CA ASP A 126 11.20 -3.18 -14.09
C ASP A 126 9.89 -2.93 -13.33
N TYR A 127 8.81 -2.75 -14.09
CA TYR A 127 7.50 -2.37 -13.58
C TYR A 127 6.42 -3.39 -13.93
N ASP A 128 6.82 -4.58 -14.38
CA ASP A 128 5.89 -5.60 -14.85
C ASP A 128 6.16 -6.92 -14.13
N GLY A 129 5.08 -7.60 -13.75
CA GLY A 129 5.17 -8.94 -13.16
C GLY A 129 4.87 -9.02 -11.67
N LYS A 130 4.92 -10.26 -11.16
CA LYS A 130 4.43 -10.61 -9.82
C LYS A 130 5.36 -10.22 -8.68
N HIS A 131 6.64 -10.03 -8.98
CA HIS A 131 7.69 -9.83 -7.98
C HIS A 131 8.18 -8.38 -7.92
N THR A 132 7.58 -7.45 -8.65
CA THR A 132 7.99 -6.05 -8.63
C THR A 132 7.30 -5.29 -7.50
N ALA A 133 8.00 -4.40 -6.81
CA ALA A 133 7.41 -3.55 -5.77
C ALA A 133 6.43 -2.51 -6.32
N VAL A 134 6.62 -2.11 -7.58
CA VAL A 134 5.74 -1.21 -8.34
C VAL A 134 5.37 -1.91 -9.63
N ASN A 135 4.08 -2.14 -9.83
CA ASN A 135 3.54 -2.75 -11.04
C ASN A 135 2.70 -1.73 -11.83
N GLY A 136 3.02 -1.57 -13.11
CA GLY A 136 2.40 -0.65 -14.05
C GLY A 136 1.59 -1.32 -15.16
N CYS A 137 1.39 -2.64 -15.08
CA CYS A 137 0.65 -3.44 -16.07
C CYS A 137 -0.82 -3.07 -16.16
N HIS A 138 -1.41 -2.55 -15.07
CA HIS A 138 -2.80 -2.16 -15.04
C HIS A 138 -3.01 -0.82 -15.74
N GLU A 139 -3.96 -0.78 -16.67
CA GLU A 139 -4.24 0.43 -17.46
C GLU A 139 -4.68 1.61 -16.57
N ASN A 140 -5.52 1.32 -15.57
CA ASN A 140 -6.20 2.33 -14.77
C ASN A 140 -5.62 2.49 -13.35
N THR A 141 -4.60 1.71 -12.97
CA THR A 141 -3.99 1.77 -11.64
C THR A 141 -2.47 1.67 -11.70
N ILE A 142 -1.81 2.22 -10.68
CA ILE A 142 -0.45 1.82 -10.30
C ILE A 142 -0.59 0.92 -9.08
N GLU A 143 -0.03 -0.26 -9.15
CA GLU A 143 -0.08 -1.23 -8.08
C GLU A 143 1.22 -1.19 -7.27
N LEU A 144 1.11 -1.03 -5.96
CA LEU A 144 2.22 -1.14 -5.02
C LEU A 144 2.15 -2.50 -4.35
N ARG A 145 3.06 -3.41 -4.72
CA ARG A 145 3.09 -4.80 -4.22
C ARG A 145 4.05 -4.99 -3.04
N THR A 146 4.31 -3.91 -2.31
CA THR A 146 5.36 -3.90 -1.28
C THR A 146 4.86 -4.23 0.12
N PHE A 147 3.54 -4.23 0.35
CA PHE A 147 3.04 -4.31 1.71
C PHE A 147 3.18 -5.71 2.32
N ALA A 148 3.34 -5.73 3.64
CA ALA A 148 3.07 -6.90 4.43
C ALA A 148 1.57 -7.16 4.53
N ARG A 149 1.24 -8.34 5.07
CA ARG A 149 -0.14 -8.71 5.36
C ARG A 149 -0.88 -7.59 6.08
N TRP A 150 -2.16 -7.50 5.82
CA TRP A 150 -3.08 -6.58 6.49
C TRP A 150 -3.96 -7.37 7.46
N ASP A 151 -3.61 -7.34 8.74
CA ASP A 151 -4.34 -8.01 9.82
C ASP A 151 -4.31 -7.20 11.12
N GLU A 152 -4.80 -7.76 12.22
CA GLU A 152 -4.77 -7.09 13.53
C GLU A 152 -3.38 -6.59 13.96
N THR A 153 -2.31 -7.29 13.56
CA THR A 153 -0.93 -7.00 13.99
C THR A 153 -0.34 -5.84 13.21
N THR A 154 -0.78 -5.62 11.97
CA THR A 154 -0.29 -4.54 11.09
C THR A 154 -1.29 -3.41 10.88
N ALA A 155 -2.55 -3.57 11.32
CA ALA A 155 -3.64 -2.62 11.10
C ALA A 155 -3.29 -1.17 11.47
N HIS A 156 -2.54 -0.98 12.56
CA HIS A 156 -2.10 0.33 13.04
C HIS A 156 -1.26 1.13 12.01
N ARG A 157 -0.70 0.44 10.99
CA ARG A 157 0.09 1.03 9.91
C ARG A 157 -0.73 1.32 8.64
N LEU A 158 -1.95 0.80 8.53
CA LEU A 158 -2.77 0.94 7.33
C LEU A 158 -3.14 2.40 7.04
N ILE A 159 -3.63 3.13 8.04
CA ILE A 159 -3.99 4.55 7.86
C ILE A 159 -2.75 5.39 7.48
N PRO A 160 -1.60 5.27 8.17
CA PRO A 160 -0.36 5.88 7.70
C PRO A 160 -0.01 5.54 6.24
N ALA A 161 -0.10 4.28 5.84
CA ALA A 161 0.18 3.86 4.46
C ALA A 161 -0.76 4.51 3.44
N LEU A 162 -2.07 4.51 3.72
CA LEU A 162 -3.09 5.12 2.88
C LEU A 162 -2.92 6.63 2.77
N GLU A 163 -2.57 7.32 3.86
CA GLU A 163 -2.33 8.77 3.86
C GLU A 163 -1.04 9.13 3.12
N TRP A 164 0.03 8.36 3.31
CA TRP A 164 1.27 8.52 2.53
C TRP A 164 1.01 8.35 1.03
N ALA A 165 0.30 7.29 0.65
CA ALA A 165 -0.05 7.03 -0.75
C ALA A 165 -0.94 8.15 -1.31
N SER A 166 -1.91 8.62 -0.52
CA SER A 166 -2.78 9.73 -0.90
C SER A 166 -2.01 11.03 -1.12
N HIS A 167 -1.04 11.30 -0.27
CA HIS A 167 -0.17 12.46 -0.37
C HIS A 167 0.70 12.39 -1.62
N MET A 168 1.41 11.28 -1.83
CA MET A 168 2.29 11.10 -3.00
C MET A 168 1.50 11.14 -4.31
N TRP A 169 0.31 10.54 -4.34
CA TRP A 169 -0.57 10.62 -5.49
C TRP A 169 -0.93 12.07 -5.83
N ARG A 170 -1.33 12.86 -4.83
CA ARG A 170 -1.64 14.29 -5.03
C ARG A 170 -0.42 15.09 -5.44
N HIS A 171 0.75 14.79 -4.86
CA HIS A 171 2.01 15.43 -5.24
C HIS A 171 2.36 15.17 -6.70
N PHE A 172 2.18 13.94 -7.19
CA PHE A 172 2.39 13.65 -8.61
C PHE A 172 1.30 14.29 -9.48
N GLU A 173 0.06 14.30 -9.02
CA GLU A 173 -1.05 14.89 -9.75
C GLU A 173 -0.90 16.41 -9.91
N SER A 174 -0.23 17.10 -8.97
CA SER A 174 -0.02 18.54 -9.07
C SER A 174 1.17 18.96 -9.95
N HIS A 175 1.95 18.01 -10.46
CA HIS A 175 3.14 18.30 -11.27
C HIS A 175 3.10 17.59 -12.62
N ASP A 176 3.31 18.36 -13.69
CA ASP A 176 3.41 17.80 -15.04
C ASP A 176 4.58 16.83 -15.16
N LEU A 177 4.50 15.95 -16.15
CA LEU A 177 5.59 15.03 -16.46
C LEU A 177 6.90 15.80 -16.66
N TYR A 178 8.00 15.20 -16.22
CA TYR A 178 9.36 15.76 -16.30
C TYR A 178 9.67 16.98 -15.42
N GLN A 179 8.71 17.55 -14.67
CA GLN A 179 8.97 18.68 -13.76
C GLN A 179 9.64 18.26 -12.44
N LEU A 180 9.29 17.07 -11.93
CA LEU A 180 9.82 16.57 -10.67
C LEU A 180 11.16 15.89 -10.89
N LYS A 181 12.20 16.33 -10.18
CA LYS A 181 13.48 15.60 -10.11
C LYS A 181 13.32 14.41 -9.18
N THR A 182 14.07 13.34 -9.46
CA THR A 182 14.04 12.10 -8.66
C THR A 182 14.35 12.36 -7.18
N ALA A 183 15.35 13.20 -6.89
CA ALA A 183 15.72 13.59 -5.53
C ALA A 183 14.60 14.35 -4.79
N ASP A 184 13.77 15.11 -5.52
CA ASP A 184 12.65 15.85 -4.93
C ASP A 184 11.52 14.90 -4.55
N ILE A 185 11.21 13.93 -5.42
CA ILE A 185 10.24 12.86 -5.15
C ILE A 185 10.66 12.05 -3.91
N MET A 186 11.92 11.63 -3.86
CA MET A 186 12.43 10.84 -2.74
C MET A 186 12.32 11.62 -1.41
N ARG A 187 12.73 12.89 -1.40
CA ARG A 187 12.65 13.76 -0.22
C ARG A 187 11.21 14.00 0.23
N GLU A 188 10.29 14.20 -0.72
CA GLU A 188 8.87 14.39 -0.42
C GLU A 188 8.23 13.13 0.17
N SER A 189 8.57 11.97 -0.39
CA SER A 189 8.13 10.67 0.13
C SER A 189 8.61 10.45 1.58
N ALA A 190 9.90 10.68 1.83
CA ALA A 190 10.47 10.56 3.18
C ALA A 190 9.79 11.53 4.17
N ARG A 191 9.58 12.78 3.75
CA ARG A 191 8.93 13.80 4.59
C ARG A 191 7.49 13.41 4.94
N SER A 192 6.71 13.02 3.94
CA SER A 192 5.29 12.72 4.10
C SER A 192 5.03 11.48 4.94
N ALA A 193 5.93 10.49 4.93
CA ALA A 193 5.83 9.29 5.76
C ALA A 193 5.71 9.60 7.27
N TYR A 194 6.29 10.71 7.74
CA TYR A 194 6.21 11.15 9.15
C TYR A 194 5.10 12.15 9.46
N GLN A 195 4.59 12.83 8.44
CA GLN A 195 3.54 13.85 8.59
C GLN A 195 2.12 13.27 8.62
N THR A 196 1.97 11.95 8.43
CA THR A 196 0.64 11.33 8.42
C THR A 196 -0.08 11.58 9.77
N PRO A 197 -1.35 12.02 9.76
CA PRO A 197 -2.03 12.61 10.93
C PRO A 197 -2.07 11.73 12.18
N ARG A 198 -1.89 10.40 12.03
CA ARG A 198 -1.89 9.42 13.12
C ARG A 198 -0.50 8.91 13.51
N THR A 199 0.60 9.57 13.12
CA THR A 199 1.93 9.21 13.64
C THR A 199 1.96 9.39 15.15
N THR A 200 2.23 8.29 15.87
CA THR A 200 2.36 8.34 17.32
C THR A 200 3.58 9.19 17.71
N PRO A 201 3.59 9.82 18.90
CA PRO A 201 4.74 10.58 19.37
C PRO A 201 6.06 9.79 19.33
N ALA A 202 6.00 8.47 19.57
CA ALA A 202 7.16 7.57 19.48
C ALA A 202 7.76 7.53 18.07
N MET A 203 6.93 7.43 17.03
CA MET A 203 7.40 7.43 15.64
C MET A 203 8.05 8.77 15.25
N ARG A 204 7.52 9.90 15.76
CA ARG A 204 8.11 11.24 15.54
C ARG A 204 9.43 11.41 16.30
N LEU A 205 9.56 10.82 17.48
CA LEU A 205 10.81 10.86 18.25
C LEU A 205 11.92 10.03 17.60
N SER A 206 11.61 8.85 17.06
CA SER A 206 12.60 8.03 16.34
C SER A 206 13.16 8.78 15.12
N ALA A 207 12.30 9.47 14.36
CA ALA A 207 12.72 10.27 13.21
C ALA A 207 13.70 11.40 13.55
N ARG A 208 13.57 12.01 14.73
CA ARG A 208 14.46 13.11 15.18
C ARG A 208 15.84 12.63 15.64
N LYS A 209 16.02 11.33 15.90
CA LYS A 209 17.30 10.77 16.31
C LYS A 209 18.17 10.35 15.13
N GLU A 210 17.60 10.32 13.93
CA GLU A 210 18.26 9.87 12.70
C GLU A 210 18.57 11.01 11.71
N ALA A 211 18.24 12.25 12.05
CA ALA A 211 18.56 13.47 11.29
C ALA A 211 19.68 14.26 11.96
#